data_AF-A0A9D4FTY3-F1
#
_entry.id   AF-A0A9D4FTY3-F1
#
_cell.length_a   1.000
_cell.length_b   1.000
_cell.length_c   1.000
_cell.angle_alpha   90.00
_cell.angle_beta   90.00
_cell.angle_gamma   90.00
#
_symmetry.space_group_name_H-M   'P 1'
#
loop_
_entity.id
_entity.type
_entity.pdbx_description
1 polymer ?
#
loop_
_entity_poly.entity_id
_entity_poly.type
_entity_poly.pdbx_seq_one_letter_code
_entity_poly.pdbx_strand_id
1 'polypeptide(L)'
;MKEIWQQYGTGEKRRMLPLHQAISRLGTPLAKTMIKAHILTGDDCMSKVETKHAASTSDPVQFLMNFGETETLSEQDEALAEKYLVRVWAGARSTTTAETFDHLRLENYTSASAGLDCLPPTSSVIKGNIRRGAFLIHRACKLLINTDGPETRLAPVTHGGWEEHLGMLLPTKCLKPLPRSLLILCKCTGKCDTRRCPSRAAGVLCITFCHGKVDNSPCENLT
;
A
#
# COMPACT_ATOMS: atom_id res chain seq x y z
N MET A 1 12.59 34.05 -9.06
CA MET A 1 11.81 33.03 -8.30
C MET A 1 11.50 33.63 -6.94
N LYS A 2 10.26 33.58 -6.45
CA LYS A 2 9.94 34.11 -5.11
C LYS A 2 10.54 33.18 -4.04
N GLU A 3 11.08 33.75 -2.98
CA GLU A 3 11.57 32.97 -1.85
C GLU A 3 10.40 32.47 -1.00
N ILE A 4 10.37 31.15 -0.78
CA ILE A 4 9.38 30.52 0.10
C ILE A 4 10.14 29.93 1.28
N TRP A 5 9.66 30.25 2.48
CA TRP A 5 10.25 29.85 3.75
C TRP A 5 9.17 29.20 4.62
N GLN A 6 9.47 28.02 5.16
CA GLN A 6 8.58 27.29 6.07
C GLN A 6 9.19 27.33 7.48
N GLN A 7 8.43 27.83 8.45
CA GLN A 7 8.82 27.72 9.85
C GLN A 7 8.54 26.32 10.36
N TYR A 8 9.47 25.75 11.12
CA TYR A 8 9.30 24.48 11.82
C TYR A 8 9.98 24.50 13.19
N GLY A 9 9.61 23.55 14.07
CA GLY A 9 10.04 23.52 15.47
C GLY A 9 9.20 24.41 16.39
N THR A 10 9.40 24.27 17.70
CA THR A 10 8.63 24.95 18.75
C THR A 10 9.56 25.71 19.71
N GLY A 11 9.04 26.79 20.32
CA GLY A 11 9.78 27.62 21.27
C GLY A 11 11.09 28.18 20.70
N GLU A 12 12.16 28.06 21.46
CA GLU A 12 13.52 28.51 21.09
C GLU A 12 14.16 27.68 19.97
N LYS A 13 13.61 26.49 19.67
CA LYS A 13 14.09 25.61 18.58
C LYS A 13 13.41 25.90 17.24
N ARG A 14 12.72 27.03 17.09
CA ARG A 14 12.13 27.47 15.83
C ARG A 14 13.22 27.72 14.79
N ARG A 15 13.01 27.17 13.60
CA ARG A 15 13.93 27.25 12.46
C ARG A 15 13.15 27.61 11.20
N MET A 16 13.83 28.24 10.25
CA MET A 16 13.29 28.54 8.93
C MET A 16 13.90 27.57 7.91
N LEU A 17 13.04 26.91 7.14
CA LEU A 17 13.43 26.02 6.04
C LEU A 17 13.22 26.76 4.70
N PRO A 18 14.29 27.01 3.91
CA PRO A 18 14.15 27.60 2.58
C PRO A 18 13.61 26.56 1.59
N LEU A 19 12.29 26.49 1.42
CA LEU A 19 11.65 25.54 0.51
C LEU A 19 12.10 25.75 -0.94
N HIS A 20 12.31 27.00 -1.35
CA HIS A 20 12.81 27.34 -2.69
C HIS A 20 14.19 26.70 -2.98
N GLN A 21 15.11 26.68 -2.01
CA GLN A 21 16.41 26.01 -2.15
C GLN A 21 16.28 24.49 -2.12
N ALA A 22 15.42 23.96 -1.25
CA ALA A 22 15.17 22.52 -1.18
C ALA A 22 14.63 21.98 -2.51
N ILE A 23 13.65 22.66 -3.11
CA ILE A 23 13.09 22.30 -4.42
C ILE A 23 14.16 22.40 -5.52
N SER A 24 14.96 23.48 -5.51
CA SER A 24 16.05 23.63 -6.50
C SER A 24 17.09 22.52 -6.42
N ARG A 25 17.36 21.97 -5.23
CA ARG A 25 18.32 20.87 -5.04
C ARG A 25 17.73 19.50 -5.37
N LEU A 26 16.47 19.27 -5.02
CA LEU A 26 15.78 18.01 -5.29
C LEU A 26 15.38 17.86 -6.77
N GLY A 27 15.17 18.99 -7.45
CA GLY A 27 14.57 19.03 -8.77
C GLY A 27 13.04 18.96 -8.71
N THR A 28 12.40 19.59 -9.70
CA THR A 28 10.94 19.68 -9.79
C THR A 28 10.22 18.32 -9.78
N PRO A 29 10.68 17.28 -10.50
CA PRO A 29 9.98 15.99 -10.52
C PRO A 29 9.91 15.35 -9.13
N LEU A 30 11.04 15.27 -8.42
CA LEU A 30 11.09 14.70 -7.08
C LEU A 30 10.31 15.54 -6.07
N ALA A 31 10.46 16.87 -6.11
CA ALA A 31 9.74 17.77 -5.21
C ALA A 31 8.21 17.62 -5.32
N LYS A 32 7.66 17.57 -6.53
CA LYS A 32 6.21 17.32 -6.75
C LYS A 32 5.80 15.97 -6.21
N THR A 33 6.60 14.95 -6.50
CA THR A 33 6.24 13.57 -6.17
C THR A 33 6.36 13.27 -4.68
N MET A 34 7.22 13.99 -3.95
CA MET A 34 7.34 13.87 -2.50
C MET A 34 6.06 14.22 -1.75
N ILE A 35 5.24 15.16 -2.27
CA ILE A 35 3.93 15.48 -1.68
C ILE A 35 2.98 14.29 -1.85
N LYS A 36 2.99 13.67 -3.04
CA LYS A 36 2.18 12.49 -3.35
C LYS A 36 2.58 11.30 -2.47
N ALA A 37 3.88 11.05 -2.36
CA ALA A 37 4.44 10.04 -1.47
C ALA A 37 4.07 10.33 0.00
N HIS A 38 4.11 11.59 0.43
CA HIS A 38 3.75 11.97 1.80
C HIS A 38 2.29 11.61 2.13
N ILE A 39 1.34 12.01 1.29
CA ILE A 39 -0.09 11.72 1.51
C ILE A 39 -0.33 10.20 1.45
N LEU A 40 0.20 9.53 0.42
CA LEU A 40 -0.07 8.11 0.16
C LEU A 40 0.51 7.17 1.23
N THR A 41 1.65 7.54 1.84
CA THR A 41 2.30 6.74 2.90
C THR A 41 1.83 7.09 4.31
N GLY A 42 0.93 8.07 4.44
CA GLY A 42 0.27 8.46 5.69
C GLY A 42 0.57 9.91 6.10
N ASP A 43 -0.43 10.76 6.06
CA ASP A 43 -0.46 12.09 6.69
C ASP A 43 -1.47 12.08 7.85
N ASP A 44 -1.88 13.25 8.34
CA ASP A 44 -2.88 13.33 9.42
C ASP A 44 -4.27 12.79 9.01
N CYS A 45 -4.53 12.64 7.70
CA CYS A 45 -5.79 12.16 7.14
C CYS A 45 -5.73 10.69 6.69
N MET A 46 -4.54 10.08 6.64
CA MET A 46 -4.28 8.78 6.03
C MET A 46 -3.54 7.84 6.97
N SER A 47 -3.82 6.55 6.86
CA SER A 47 -3.12 5.53 7.65
C SER A 47 -1.64 5.47 7.27
N LYS A 48 -0.78 5.30 8.27
CA LYS A 48 0.65 5.09 8.07
C LYS A 48 0.89 3.75 7.38
N VAL A 49 1.57 3.77 6.23
CA VAL A 49 2.06 2.56 5.57
C VAL A 49 3.45 2.22 6.07
N GLU A 50 4.34 3.21 6.22
CA GLU A 50 5.70 3.01 6.70
C GLU A 50 6.39 4.36 7.01
N THR A 51 7.70 4.38 7.24
CA THR A 51 8.47 5.62 7.46
C THR A 51 8.58 6.51 6.21
N LYS A 52 8.71 7.82 6.44
CA LYS A 52 8.99 8.79 5.36
C LYS A 52 10.34 8.58 4.69
N HIS A 53 11.30 8.02 5.41
CA HIS A 53 12.58 7.63 4.84
C HIS A 53 12.38 6.52 3.79
N ALA A 54 11.67 5.45 4.14
CA ALA A 54 11.33 4.37 3.20
C ALA A 54 10.62 4.92 1.96
N ALA A 55 9.63 5.80 2.15
CA ALA A 55 8.91 6.47 1.07
C ALA A 55 9.85 7.20 0.09
N SER A 56 10.83 7.94 0.63
CA SER A 56 11.78 8.72 -0.19
C SER A 56 12.80 7.85 -0.93
N THR A 57 13.17 6.70 -0.39
CA THR A 57 14.17 5.79 -0.96
C THR A 57 13.61 4.80 -1.97
N SER A 58 12.28 4.62 -2.03
CA SER A 58 11.60 3.66 -2.91
C SER A 58 11.27 4.23 -4.30
N ASP A 59 12.08 5.17 -4.79
CA ASP A 59 11.95 5.85 -6.09
C ASP A 59 10.52 6.36 -6.39
N PRO A 60 10.02 7.34 -5.61
CA PRO A 60 8.66 7.83 -5.79
C PRO A 60 8.40 8.39 -7.18
N VAL A 61 9.41 8.98 -7.84
CA VAL A 61 9.28 9.57 -9.19
C VAL A 61 8.88 8.51 -10.21
N GLN A 62 9.49 7.32 -10.16
CA GLN A 62 9.16 6.23 -11.08
C GLN A 62 7.67 5.83 -11.03
N PHE A 63 7.05 5.86 -9.84
CA PHE A 63 5.71 5.29 -9.65
C PHE A 63 4.59 6.32 -9.54
N LEU A 64 4.88 7.51 -9.01
CA LEU A 64 3.85 8.47 -8.60
C LEU A 64 3.89 9.77 -9.41
N MET A 65 4.75 9.89 -10.42
CA MET A 65 4.91 11.14 -11.18
C MET A 65 3.58 11.72 -11.67
N ASN A 66 2.67 10.89 -12.19
CA ASN A 66 1.36 11.32 -12.70
C ASN A 66 0.19 10.98 -11.76
N PHE A 67 0.47 10.36 -10.61
CA PHE A 67 -0.56 9.88 -9.69
C PHE A 67 -1.39 11.05 -9.13
N GLY A 68 -2.72 10.91 -9.19
CA GLY A 68 -3.68 11.89 -8.68
C GLY A 68 -3.77 13.21 -9.46
N GLU A 69 -3.20 13.31 -10.68
CA GLU A 69 -3.27 14.54 -11.48
C GLU A 69 -4.58 14.65 -12.29
N THR A 70 -5.23 13.52 -12.56
CA THR A 70 -6.54 13.40 -13.23
C THR A 70 -7.66 13.25 -12.22
N GLU A 71 -8.90 13.54 -12.63
CA GLU A 71 -10.10 13.36 -11.78
C GLU A 71 -10.40 11.88 -11.50
N THR A 72 -10.14 11.03 -12.49
CA THR A 72 -10.32 9.58 -12.39
C THR A 72 -8.98 8.89 -12.26
N LEU A 73 -8.85 8.02 -11.25
CA LEU A 73 -7.69 7.16 -11.07
C LEU A 73 -7.77 5.97 -12.05
N SER A 74 -6.77 5.81 -12.91
CA SER A 74 -6.68 4.68 -13.82
C SER A 74 -6.26 3.39 -13.10
N GLU A 75 -6.59 2.23 -13.65
CA GLU A 75 -6.13 0.94 -13.11
C GLU A 75 -4.61 0.80 -13.13
N GLN A 76 -3.96 1.37 -14.14
CA GLN A 76 -2.51 1.40 -14.25
C GLN A 76 -1.86 2.23 -13.13
N ASP A 77 -2.41 3.42 -12.85
CA ASP A 77 -1.93 4.26 -11.76
C ASP A 77 -2.16 3.60 -10.39
N GLU A 78 -3.30 2.91 -10.23
CA GLU A 78 -3.59 2.14 -9.03
C GLU A 78 -2.57 1.01 -8.82
N ALA A 79 -2.23 0.26 -9.87
CA ALA A 79 -1.23 -0.81 -9.82
C ALA A 79 0.19 -0.28 -9.55
N LEU A 80 0.59 0.84 -10.18
CA LEU A 80 1.89 1.48 -9.93
C LEU A 80 2.00 2.00 -8.49
N ALA A 81 0.92 2.61 -7.98
CA ALA A 81 0.86 3.07 -6.59
C ALA A 81 0.94 1.91 -5.59
N GLU A 82 0.28 0.79 -5.87
CA GLU A 82 0.39 -0.41 -5.03
C GLU A 82 1.83 -0.94 -5.02
N LYS A 83 2.44 -1.10 -6.20
CA LYS A 83 3.83 -1.56 -6.34
C LYS A 83 4.82 -0.66 -5.61
N TYR A 84 4.60 0.66 -5.66
CA TYR A 84 5.35 1.62 -4.85
C TYR A 84 5.19 1.34 -3.35
N LEU A 85 3.95 1.23 -2.87
CA LEU A 85 3.68 0.99 -1.46
C LEU A 85 4.22 -0.36 -0.96
N VAL A 86 4.26 -1.39 -1.80
CA VAL A 86 4.94 -2.67 -1.50
C VAL A 86 6.43 -2.45 -1.25
N ARG A 87 7.11 -1.68 -2.13
CA ARG A 87 8.53 -1.32 -1.93
C ARG A 87 8.76 -0.48 -0.70
N VAL A 88 7.84 0.42 -0.38
CA VAL A 88 7.91 1.23 0.84
C VAL A 88 7.77 0.33 2.07
N TRP A 89 6.80 -0.58 2.08
CA TRP A 89 6.56 -1.51 3.19
C TRP A 89 7.74 -2.45 3.41
N ALA A 90 8.21 -3.08 2.33
CA ALA A 90 9.33 -4.01 2.40
C ALA A 90 10.64 -3.32 2.80
N GLY A 91 10.75 -2.01 2.54
CA GLY A 91 11.90 -1.18 2.84
C GLY A 91 12.97 -1.24 1.75
N ALA A 92 13.80 -0.19 1.71
CA ALA A 92 14.77 0.04 0.63
C ALA A 92 15.82 -1.06 0.42
N ARG A 93 16.03 -1.93 1.42
CA ARG A 93 17.01 -3.03 1.36
C ARG A 93 16.38 -4.39 1.07
N SER A 94 15.06 -4.45 0.90
CA SER A 94 14.38 -5.70 0.62
C SER A 94 14.68 -6.20 -0.79
N THR A 95 14.85 -7.51 -0.91
CA THR A 95 14.99 -8.23 -2.19
C THR A 95 13.65 -8.79 -2.67
N THR A 96 12.53 -8.34 -2.10
CA THR A 96 11.19 -8.81 -2.51
C THR A 96 10.96 -8.56 -4.00
N THR A 97 10.33 -9.54 -4.64
CA THR A 97 9.82 -9.43 -6.02
C THR A 97 8.33 -9.16 -6.05
N ALA A 98 7.68 -9.02 -4.89
CA ALA A 98 6.26 -8.74 -4.80
C ALA A 98 5.91 -7.42 -5.48
N GLU A 99 4.86 -7.47 -6.30
CA GLU A 99 4.28 -6.28 -6.93
C GLU A 99 2.99 -5.83 -6.25
N THR A 100 2.38 -6.72 -5.45
CA THR A 100 1.12 -6.49 -4.75
C THR A 100 1.27 -6.82 -3.27
N PHE A 101 0.41 -6.23 -2.45
CA PHE A 101 0.36 -6.50 -1.02
C PHE A 101 -0.03 -7.95 -0.71
N ASP A 102 -0.90 -8.56 -1.52
CA ASP A 102 -1.24 -9.98 -1.37
C ASP A 102 -0.02 -10.88 -1.65
N HIS A 103 0.80 -10.56 -2.66
CA HIS A 103 2.06 -11.28 -2.92
C HIS A 103 3.05 -11.09 -1.76
N LEU A 104 3.25 -9.86 -1.29
CA LEU A 104 4.13 -9.57 -0.16
C LEU A 104 3.66 -10.27 1.12
N ARG A 105 2.34 -10.33 1.34
CA ARG A 105 1.74 -11.03 2.47
C ARG A 105 2.02 -12.52 2.41
N LEU A 106 1.92 -13.14 1.23
CA LEU A 106 2.24 -14.55 1.02
C LEU A 106 3.75 -14.82 1.23
N GLU A 107 4.63 -13.99 0.69
CA GLU A 107 6.09 -14.07 0.91
C GLU A 107 6.44 -13.98 2.41
N ASN A 108 5.90 -12.99 3.13
CA ASN A 108 6.16 -12.80 4.56
C ASN A 108 5.59 -13.95 5.41
N TYR A 109 4.41 -14.44 5.06
CA TYR A 109 3.81 -15.57 5.76
C TYR A 109 4.65 -16.85 5.59
N THR A 110 5.12 -17.12 4.37
CA THR A 110 5.81 -18.36 4.03
C THR A 110 7.28 -18.40 4.47
N SER A 111 7.89 -17.24 4.75
CA SER A 111 9.28 -17.13 5.20
C SER A 111 9.48 -17.34 6.72
N ALA A 112 8.43 -17.75 7.45
CA ALA A 112 8.43 -18.17 8.87
C ALA A 112 8.97 -17.15 9.90
N SER A 113 9.26 -15.91 9.48
CA SER A 113 9.95 -14.92 10.30
C SER A 113 9.03 -13.88 10.96
N ALA A 114 7.77 -13.76 10.50
CA ALA A 114 6.83 -12.74 10.97
C ALA A 114 5.61 -13.37 11.63
N GLY A 115 5.24 -12.89 12.83
CA GLY A 115 3.95 -13.19 13.44
C GLY A 115 2.79 -12.69 12.59
N LEU A 116 1.59 -13.25 12.78
CA LEU A 116 0.38 -12.86 12.02
C LEU A 116 0.10 -11.35 12.08
N ASP A 117 0.42 -10.73 13.21
CA ASP A 117 0.22 -9.29 13.46
C ASP A 117 1.23 -8.41 12.70
N CYS A 118 2.31 -9.00 12.20
CA CYS A 118 3.34 -8.33 11.42
C CYS A 118 3.15 -8.50 9.90
N LEU A 119 2.06 -9.16 9.48
CA LEU A 119 1.77 -9.34 8.07
C LEU A 119 1.29 -8.03 7.43
N PRO A 120 1.76 -7.70 6.22
CA PRO A 120 1.32 -6.52 5.50
C PRO A 120 -0.19 -6.58 5.21
N PRO A 121 -0.90 -5.45 5.08
CA PRO A 121 -2.31 -5.44 4.71
C PRO A 121 -2.56 -6.18 3.39
N THR A 122 -3.81 -6.47 3.07
CA THR A 122 -4.16 -7.06 1.77
C THR A 122 -4.18 -5.98 0.69
N SER A 123 -4.01 -6.39 -0.57
CA SER A 123 -4.18 -5.52 -1.74
C SER A 123 -5.54 -4.86 -1.75
N SER A 124 -6.55 -5.57 -1.27
CA SER A 124 -7.92 -5.09 -1.19
C SER A 124 -8.08 -3.90 -0.22
N VAL A 125 -7.43 -3.94 0.95
CA VAL A 125 -7.39 -2.80 1.90
C VAL A 125 -6.57 -1.64 1.34
N ILE A 126 -5.41 -1.94 0.74
CA ILE A 126 -4.50 -0.94 0.18
C ILE A 126 -5.13 -0.21 -1.01
N LYS A 127 -5.93 -0.88 -1.84
CA LYS A 127 -6.69 -0.26 -2.91
C LYS A 127 -7.61 0.87 -2.42
N GLY A 128 -8.26 0.68 -1.28
CA GLY A 128 -9.03 1.74 -0.62
C GLY A 128 -8.14 2.91 -0.19
N ASN A 129 -6.96 2.63 0.37
CA ASN A 129 -5.97 3.63 0.74
C ASN A 129 -5.46 4.43 -0.46
N ILE A 130 -5.15 3.75 -1.56
CA ILE A 130 -4.68 4.37 -2.81
C ILE A 130 -5.72 5.33 -3.36
N ARG A 131 -7.00 4.92 -3.41
CA ARG A 131 -8.10 5.77 -3.91
C ARG A 131 -8.31 7.02 -3.05
N ARG A 132 -8.28 6.88 -1.72
CA ARG A 132 -8.31 8.03 -0.80
C ARG A 132 -7.12 8.96 -1.00
N GLY A 133 -5.92 8.40 -1.13
CA GLY A 133 -4.70 9.16 -1.39
C GLY A 133 -4.78 9.92 -2.71
N ALA A 134 -5.23 9.27 -3.79
CA ALA A 134 -5.42 9.90 -5.10
C ALA A 134 -6.39 11.08 -5.02
N PHE A 135 -7.51 10.92 -4.31
CA PHE A 135 -8.48 12.00 -4.09
C PHE A 135 -7.87 13.19 -3.33
N LEU A 136 -7.16 12.93 -2.24
CA LEU A 136 -6.52 13.99 -1.45
C LEU A 136 -5.41 14.70 -2.24
N ILE A 137 -4.62 13.95 -3.01
CA ILE A 137 -3.58 14.49 -3.89
C ILE A 137 -4.21 15.34 -4.99
N HIS A 138 -5.29 14.87 -5.62
CA HIS A 138 -6.00 15.65 -6.63
C HIS A 138 -6.47 16.98 -6.07
N ARG A 139 -7.10 16.97 -4.89
CA ARG A 139 -7.49 18.21 -4.20
C ARG A 139 -6.29 19.08 -3.87
N ALA A 140 -5.22 18.54 -3.30
CA ALA A 140 -4.02 19.31 -2.96
C ALA A 140 -3.38 19.95 -4.22
N CYS A 141 -3.34 19.23 -5.33
CA CYS A 141 -2.80 19.73 -6.59
C CYS A 141 -3.72 20.76 -7.26
N LYS A 142 -5.05 20.60 -7.21
CA LYS A 142 -6.01 21.52 -7.84
C LYS A 142 -6.29 22.77 -7.01
N LEU A 143 -6.39 22.65 -5.68
CA LEU A 143 -6.54 23.78 -4.76
C LEU A 143 -5.36 24.77 -4.84
N LEU A 144 -4.17 24.29 -5.22
CA LEU A 144 -3.00 25.14 -5.45
C LEU A 144 -3.00 25.82 -6.83
N ILE A 145 -3.86 25.41 -7.77
CA ILE A 145 -3.88 25.89 -9.16
C ILE A 145 -5.10 26.78 -9.43
N ASN A 146 -6.26 26.51 -8.83
CA ASN A 146 -7.51 27.22 -9.10
C ASN A 146 -8.14 27.76 -7.81
N THR A 147 -8.00 29.06 -7.55
CA THR A 147 -8.71 29.77 -6.46
C THR A 147 -10.08 30.29 -6.85
N ASP A 148 -10.41 30.35 -8.15
CA ASP A 148 -11.45 31.27 -8.65
C ASP A 148 -12.65 30.59 -9.36
N GLY A 149 -13.04 29.36 -8.98
CA GLY A 149 -14.21 28.71 -9.56
C GLY A 149 -15.04 27.90 -8.55
N PRO A 150 -16.37 27.82 -8.71
CA PRO A 150 -17.17 26.84 -7.99
C PRO A 150 -16.80 25.45 -8.52
N GLU A 151 -15.77 24.84 -7.93
CA GLU A 151 -15.32 23.50 -8.31
C GLU A 151 -16.49 22.53 -8.21
N THR A 152 -16.65 21.72 -9.26
CA THR A 152 -17.28 20.41 -9.20
C THR A 152 -16.48 19.58 -8.18
N ARG A 153 -16.79 19.76 -6.90
CA ARG A 153 -16.11 19.05 -5.82
C ARG A 153 -16.32 17.56 -6.07
N LEU A 154 -15.24 16.85 -6.41
CA LEU A 154 -15.29 15.39 -6.54
C LEU A 154 -15.96 14.82 -5.29
N ALA A 155 -17.02 14.04 -5.48
CA ALA A 155 -17.75 13.44 -4.38
C ALA A 155 -16.89 12.35 -3.72
N PRO A 156 -16.64 12.41 -2.40
CA PRO A 156 -15.79 11.44 -1.69
C PRO A 156 -16.25 9.99 -1.83
N VAL A 157 -17.57 9.77 -1.93
CA VAL A 157 -18.17 8.43 -2.10
C VAL A 157 -17.85 7.86 -3.49
N THR A 158 -18.01 8.66 -4.54
CA THR A 158 -17.86 8.20 -5.93
C THR A 158 -16.40 8.05 -6.35
N HIS A 159 -15.51 8.90 -5.83
CA HIS A 159 -14.12 9.02 -6.30
C HIS A 159 -13.06 8.81 -5.23
N GLY A 160 -13.45 8.77 -3.95
CA GLY A 160 -12.50 8.86 -2.84
C GLY A 160 -12.30 7.57 -2.05
N GLY A 161 -12.96 6.45 -2.33
CA GLY A 161 -12.81 5.23 -1.52
C GLY A 161 -13.37 5.37 -0.09
N TRP A 162 -14.45 6.17 0.02
CA TRP A 162 -15.28 6.33 1.20
C TRP A 162 -16.65 5.73 0.95
N GLU A 163 -17.29 5.24 2.00
CA GLU A 163 -18.70 4.82 2.01
C GLU A 163 -19.48 5.67 3.02
N GLU A 164 -20.74 5.95 2.72
CA GLU A 164 -21.61 6.67 3.65
C GLU A 164 -22.35 5.69 4.55
N HIS A 165 -22.24 5.89 5.86
CA HIS A 165 -22.91 5.08 6.86
C HIS A 165 -23.48 5.99 7.96
N LEU A 166 -24.81 6.09 8.02
CA LEU A 166 -25.54 6.94 8.98
C LEU A 166 -25.10 8.42 8.93
N GLY A 167 -24.91 8.97 7.73
CA GLY A 167 -24.48 10.36 7.52
C GLY A 167 -22.99 10.61 7.82
N MET A 168 -22.22 9.57 8.14
CA MET A 168 -20.77 9.64 8.31
C MET A 168 -20.06 9.04 7.09
N LEU A 169 -18.95 9.65 6.67
CA LEU A 169 -18.05 9.07 5.67
C LEU A 169 -17.05 8.15 6.38
N LEU A 170 -17.10 6.86 6.07
CA LEU A 170 -16.18 5.86 6.57
C LEU A 170 -15.22 5.39 5.46
N PRO A 171 -13.94 5.12 5.77
CA PRO A 171 -13.02 4.57 4.78
C PRO A 171 -13.48 3.16 4.38
N THR A 172 -13.70 2.92 3.08
CA THR A 172 -14.06 1.58 2.60
C THR A 172 -12.92 0.62 2.90
N LYS A 173 -13.20 -0.46 3.62
CA LYS A 173 -12.21 -1.49 3.98
C LYS A 173 -11.96 -2.50 2.86
N CYS A 174 -12.84 -2.54 1.86
CA CYS A 174 -12.70 -3.34 0.64
C CYS A 174 -12.31 -4.80 0.89
N LEU A 175 -12.70 -5.41 2.01
CA LEU A 175 -12.23 -6.74 2.42
C LEU A 175 -12.60 -7.80 1.39
N LYS A 176 -11.66 -8.16 0.52
CA LYS A 176 -11.73 -9.36 -0.33
C LYS A 176 -10.84 -10.42 0.31
N PRO A 177 -11.41 -11.43 0.97
CA PRO A 177 -10.62 -12.56 1.46
C PRO A 177 -9.94 -13.27 0.27
N LEU A 178 -8.75 -13.82 0.50
CA LEU A 178 -8.02 -14.58 -0.53
C LEU A 178 -8.92 -15.70 -1.10
N PRO A 179 -8.95 -15.90 -2.43
CA PRO A 179 -9.65 -17.02 -3.05
C PRO A 179 -9.24 -18.33 -2.37
N ARG A 180 -10.22 -19.17 -1.99
CA ARG A 180 -9.96 -20.44 -1.29
C ARG A 180 -8.97 -21.33 -2.04
N SER A 181 -8.95 -21.28 -3.37
CA SER A 181 -8.00 -22.01 -4.22
C SER A 181 -6.53 -21.65 -3.96
N LEU A 182 -6.22 -20.40 -3.59
CA LEU A 182 -4.87 -19.95 -3.27
C LEU A 182 -4.44 -20.32 -1.84
N LEU A 183 -5.38 -20.75 -1.01
CA LEU A 183 -5.12 -21.29 0.33
C LEU A 183 -4.87 -22.82 0.31
N ILE A 184 -4.95 -23.45 -0.86
CA ILE A 184 -4.74 -24.89 -1.05
C ILE A 184 -3.38 -25.10 -1.73
N LEU A 185 -2.29 -24.95 -0.97
CA LEU A 185 -0.95 -25.34 -1.38
C LEU A 185 -0.42 -26.39 -0.41
N CYS A 186 -0.45 -27.64 -0.83
CA CYS A 186 -0.03 -28.73 0.03
C CYS A 186 1.48 -28.93 -0.05
N LYS A 187 2.20 -28.62 1.04
CA LYS A 187 3.65 -28.86 1.20
C LYS A 187 3.93 -30.17 1.95
N CYS A 188 3.09 -31.20 1.80
CA CYS A 188 3.41 -32.50 2.39
C CYS A 188 4.58 -33.14 1.63
N THR A 189 5.42 -33.88 2.34
CA THR A 189 6.48 -34.74 1.78
C THR A 189 5.95 -36.02 1.14
N GLY A 190 4.91 -35.96 0.32
CA GLY A 190 4.30 -37.16 -0.26
C GLY A 190 3.73 -38.16 0.75
N LYS A 191 3.27 -37.70 1.92
CA LYS A 191 2.63 -38.54 2.97
C LYS A 191 1.19 -38.13 3.30
N CYS A 192 0.54 -37.34 2.45
CA CYS A 192 -0.88 -37.00 2.66
C CYS A 192 -1.82 -38.17 2.31
N ASP A 193 -1.27 -39.28 1.82
CA ASP A 193 -1.91 -40.58 1.63
C ASP A 193 -2.19 -41.32 2.96
N THR A 194 -1.54 -40.92 4.07
CA THR A 194 -1.66 -41.58 5.38
C THR A 194 -2.24 -40.67 6.48
N ARG A 195 -2.79 -41.28 7.55
CA ARG A 195 -3.25 -40.58 8.78
C ARG A 195 -2.13 -39.87 9.55
N ARG A 196 -0.88 -39.94 9.09
CA ARG A 196 0.25 -39.20 9.68
C ARG A 196 0.25 -37.73 9.26
N CYS A 197 -0.50 -37.37 8.23
CA CYS A 197 -0.80 -35.98 7.90
C CYS A 197 -1.76 -35.39 8.94
N PRO A 198 -1.39 -34.31 9.66
CA PRO A 198 -2.27 -33.68 10.64
C PRO A 198 -3.61 -33.23 10.04
N SER A 199 -3.60 -32.70 8.82
CA SER A 199 -4.80 -32.26 8.10
C SER A 199 -5.74 -33.43 7.80
N ARG A 200 -5.20 -34.56 7.32
CA ARG A 200 -5.99 -35.77 7.06
C ARG A 200 -6.51 -36.44 8.33
N ALA A 201 -5.70 -36.45 9.39
CA ALA A 201 -6.13 -36.94 10.70
C ALA A 201 -7.30 -36.10 11.27
N ALA A 202 -7.30 -34.79 11.00
CA ALA A 202 -8.35 -33.86 11.36
C ALA A 202 -9.53 -33.82 10.37
N GLY A 203 -9.48 -34.61 9.27
CA GLY A 203 -10.55 -34.65 8.27
C GLY A 203 -10.71 -33.36 7.46
N VAL A 204 -9.65 -32.55 7.32
CA VAL A 204 -9.66 -31.31 6.56
C VAL A 204 -8.68 -31.37 5.37
N LEU A 205 -8.98 -30.61 4.32
CA LEU A 205 -8.11 -30.48 3.16
C LEU A 205 -6.73 -29.94 3.56
N CYS A 206 -5.69 -30.37 2.83
CA CYS A 206 -4.36 -29.81 3.01
C CYS A 206 -4.33 -28.35 2.56
N ILE A 207 -4.21 -27.43 3.50
CA ILE A 207 -4.04 -26.00 3.26
C ILE A 207 -2.54 -25.62 3.20
N THR A 208 -2.25 -24.40 2.71
CA THR A 208 -0.91 -23.78 2.59
C THR A 208 -0.03 -23.85 3.84
N PHE A 209 -0.62 -24.18 4.99
CA PHE A 209 -0.01 -24.13 6.32
C PHE A 209 0.37 -25.52 6.88
N CYS A 210 0.32 -26.57 6.07
CA CYS A 210 0.79 -27.90 6.48
C CYS A 210 2.32 -27.95 6.50
N HIS A 211 2.92 -28.08 7.69
CA HIS A 211 4.38 -28.14 7.87
C HIS A 211 4.96 -29.53 7.59
N GLY A 212 5.23 -29.82 6.31
CA GLY A 212 6.05 -30.94 5.84
C GLY A 212 7.22 -30.44 4.98
N LYS A 213 8.34 -31.19 4.91
CA LYS A 213 9.55 -30.86 4.12
C LYS A 213 9.33 -30.81 2.59
N VAL A 214 10.41 -30.40 1.93
CA VAL A 214 10.63 -29.50 0.78
C VAL A 214 10.25 -30.00 -0.63
N ASP A 215 9.74 -31.21 -0.81
CA ASP A 215 9.62 -31.77 -2.17
C ASP A 215 8.29 -31.40 -2.86
N ASN A 216 8.38 -30.90 -4.10
CA ASN A 216 7.28 -30.41 -4.96
C ASN A 216 6.33 -31.52 -5.49
N SER A 217 6.11 -32.60 -4.76
CA SER A 217 5.17 -33.66 -5.16
C SER A 217 3.71 -33.21 -5.04
N PRO A 218 2.80 -33.62 -5.95
CA PRO A 218 1.38 -33.30 -5.86
C PRO A 218 0.71 -33.92 -4.63
N CYS A 219 -0.32 -33.25 -4.11
CA CYS A 219 -1.00 -33.62 -2.86
C CYS A 219 -2.09 -34.66 -3.07
N GLU A 220 -2.08 -35.74 -2.29
CA GLU A 220 -3.12 -36.79 -2.37
C GLU A 220 -4.25 -36.63 -1.34
N ASN A 221 -4.29 -35.52 -0.60
CA ASN A 221 -5.38 -35.16 0.32
C ASN A 221 -6.22 -34.00 -0.28
N LEU A 222 -6.57 -34.15 -1.57
CA LEU A 222 -7.38 -33.21 -2.36
C LEU A 222 -8.85 -33.64 -2.47
N THR A 223 -9.24 -34.72 -1.78
CA THR A 223 -10.60 -35.26 -1.73
C THR A 223 -11.15 -35.34 -0.33
#